data_AF-A0A938T570-F1
#
_entry.id   AF-A0A938T570-F1
#
_cell.length_a   1.000
_cell.length_b   1.000
_cell.length_c   1.000
_cell.angle_alpha   90.00
_cell.angle_beta   90.00
_cell.angle_gamma   90.00
#
_symmetry.space_group_name_H-M   'P 1'
#
loop_
_entity.id
_entity.type
_entity.pdbx_description
1 polymer ?
#
loop_
_entity_poly.entity_id
_entity_poly.type
_entity_poly.pdbx_seq_one_letter_code
_entity_poly.pdbx_strand_id
1 'polypeptide(L)'
;MFFRLKKTSSGQVLKLIESYRDSEGVPRHRTVVSLGDAALAPAHYKPVARAVEARLYAHEALLDLELDQDCQSWADRIVRKVEQEGCWTRYAREAGGVCRAAPAEDSGRIDGVIAGEVTHSQTALLGPVLAGWSAWNALGLSELLRTLSFSDQQVQTAAISVINRLVDPVAECNLPDWFADTALPELMGCTLKGAGNDRFYRK
;
A
#
# COMPACT_ATOMS: atom_id res chain seq x y z
N MET A 1 -2.90 1.83 16.04
CA MET A 1 -3.94 2.05 17.08
C MET A 1 -3.49 1.46 18.43
N PHE A 2 -4.12 1.83 19.55
CA PHE A 2 -3.84 1.25 20.88
C PHE A 2 -5.05 1.32 21.84
N PHE A 3 -5.07 0.48 22.87
CA PHE A 3 -6.11 0.51 23.91
C PHE A 3 -5.75 1.44 25.06
N ARG A 4 -6.75 2.14 25.58
CA ARG A 4 -6.65 2.96 26.79
C ARG A 4 -7.78 2.61 27.75
N LEU A 5 -7.43 2.23 28.97
CA LEU A 5 -8.37 2.07 30.07
C LEU A 5 -8.55 3.41 30.79
N LYS A 6 -9.79 3.87 30.94
CA LYS A 6 -10.13 5.07 31.71
C LYS A 6 -11.02 4.69 32.89
N LYS A 7 -10.60 5.05 34.10
CA LYS A 7 -11.44 4.95 35.31
C LYS A 7 -12.54 6.01 35.26
N THR A 8 -13.76 5.62 35.59
CA THR A 8 -14.93 6.50 35.72
C THR A 8 -15.52 6.34 37.13
N SER A 9 -16.43 7.23 37.53
CA SER A 9 -17.14 7.12 38.82
C SER A 9 -17.93 5.81 38.96
N SER A 10 -18.35 5.23 37.84
CA SER A 10 -19.19 4.02 37.78
C SER A 10 -18.42 2.75 37.42
N GLY A 11 -17.09 2.80 37.31
CA GLY A 11 -16.26 1.65 36.97
C GLY A 11 -15.08 2.01 36.06
N GLN A 12 -14.92 1.25 34.97
CA GLN A 12 -13.86 1.46 33.99
C GLN A 12 -14.39 1.33 32.57
N VAL A 13 -13.76 2.05 31.64
CA VAL A 13 -14.09 2.03 30.22
C VAL A 13 -12.83 1.80 29.41
N LEU A 14 -12.81 0.69 28.66
CA LEU A 14 -11.78 0.41 27.67
C LEU A 14 -12.14 1.09 26.35
N LYS A 15 -11.19 1.83 25.78
CA LYS A 15 -11.36 2.51 24.49
C LYS A 15 -10.26 2.09 23.52
N LEU A 16 -10.62 1.88 22.27
CA LEU A 16 -9.65 1.80 21.18
C LEU A 16 -9.38 3.22 20.67
N ILE A 17 -8.12 3.62 20.65
CA ILE A 17 -7.66 4.94 20.26
C ILE A 17 -6.77 4.83 19.04
N GLU A 18 -6.96 5.76 18.12
CA GLU A 18 -6.14 5.94 16.94
C GLU A 18 -5.26 7.18 17.11
N SER A 19 -3.99 7.04 16.74
CA SER A 19 -3.05 8.15 16.63
C SER A 19 -2.94 8.56 15.17
N TYR A 20 -3.05 9.84 14.89
CA TYR A 20 -2.92 10.40 13.54
C TYR A 20 -2.21 11.75 13.62
N ARG A 21 -1.77 12.29 12.49
CA ARG A 21 -1.28 13.67 12.40
C ARG A 21 -2.38 14.53 11.79
N ASP A 22 -2.65 15.70 12.35
CA ASP A 22 -3.57 16.63 11.68
C ASP A 22 -2.91 17.25 10.43
N SER A 23 -3.64 18.11 9.72
CA SER A 23 -3.15 18.80 8.52
C SER A 23 -1.92 19.67 8.76
N GLU A 24 -1.63 20.01 10.01
CA GLU A 24 -0.44 20.77 10.43
C GLU A 24 0.73 19.84 10.83
N GLY A 25 0.56 18.52 10.69
CA GLY A 25 1.57 17.53 11.04
C GLY A 25 1.66 17.24 12.55
N VAL A 26 0.79 17.82 13.37
CA VAL A 26 0.83 17.68 14.83
C VAL A 26 0.22 16.33 15.24
N PRO A 27 0.88 15.54 16.12
CA PRO A 27 0.32 14.29 16.62
C PRO A 27 -0.97 14.52 17.42
N ARG A 28 -2.05 13.84 17.03
CA ARG A 28 -3.37 13.86 17.67
C ARG A 28 -3.86 12.44 17.92
N HIS A 29 -4.86 12.34 18.80
CA HIS A 29 -5.54 11.09 19.11
C HIS A 29 -7.05 11.25 18.97
N ARG A 30 -7.71 10.26 18.39
CA ARG A 30 -9.17 10.15 18.35
C ARG A 30 -9.64 8.79 18.84
N THR A 31 -10.83 8.75 19.42
CA THR A 31 -11.44 7.48 19.85
C THR A 31 -12.03 6.79 18.62
N VAL A 32 -11.66 5.53 18.40
CA VAL A 32 -12.21 4.68 17.32
C VAL A 32 -13.54 4.08 17.77
N VAL A 33 -13.53 3.47 18.96
CA VAL A 33 -14.72 2.87 19.58
C VAL A 33 -14.55 2.79 21.10
N SER A 34 -15.66 2.92 21.81
CA SER A 34 -15.74 2.70 23.25
C SER A 34 -16.25 1.29 23.54
N LEU A 35 -15.47 0.46 24.21
CA LEU A 35 -15.82 -0.94 24.49
C LEU A 35 -16.54 -1.14 25.83
N GLY A 36 -16.69 -0.09 26.64
CA GLY A 36 -17.26 -0.21 27.98
C GLY A 36 -16.32 -1.00 28.91
N ASP A 37 -16.88 -1.76 29.85
CA ASP A 37 -16.11 -2.64 30.75
C ASP A 37 -15.77 -3.98 30.07
N ALA A 38 -15.10 -3.90 28.92
CA ALA A 38 -14.71 -5.07 28.16
C ALA A 38 -13.60 -5.86 28.86
N ALA A 39 -13.83 -7.15 29.09
CA ALA A 39 -12.91 -8.09 29.73
C ALA A 39 -11.76 -8.55 28.81
N LEU A 40 -11.10 -7.62 28.13
CA LEU A 40 -9.90 -7.90 27.33
C LEU A 40 -8.67 -7.83 28.25
N ALA A 41 -7.88 -8.91 28.31
CA ALA A 41 -6.67 -8.93 29.13
C ALA A 41 -5.60 -7.95 28.60
N PRO A 42 -4.85 -7.24 29.46
CA PRO A 42 -3.82 -6.27 29.02
C PRO A 42 -2.75 -6.86 28.10
N ALA A 43 -2.41 -8.14 28.26
CA ALA A 43 -1.47 -8.85 27.38
C ALA A 43 -1.92 -8.86 25.92
N HIS A 44 -3.23 -8.89 25.66
CA HIS A 44 -3.81 -8.94 24.33
C HIS A 44 -4.05 -7.57 23.70
N TYR A 45 -3.79 -6.47 24.42
CA TYR A 45 -4.06 -5.13 23.90
C TYR A 45 -3.30 -4.82 22.61
N LYS A 46 -1.99 -5.05 22.61
CA LYS A 46 -1.15 -4.77 21.43
C LYS A 46 -1.52 -5.65 20.22
N PRO A 47 -1.60 -7.00 20.33
CA PRO A 47 -1.94 -7.84 19.18
C PRO A 47 -3.34 -7.55 18.64
N VAL A 48 -4.36 -7.42 19.50
CA VAL A 48 -5.73 -7.12 19.06
C VAL A 48 -5.82 -5.74 18.42
N ALA A 49 -5.14 -4.71 18.97
CA ALA A 49 -5.16 -3.38 18.36
C ALA A 49 -4.53 -3.35 16.96
N ARG A 50 -3.45 -4.10 16.73
CA ARG A 50 -2.82 -4.24 15.40
C ARG A 50 -3.73 -4.98 14.43
N ALA A 51 -4.39 -6.05 14.87
CA ALA A 51 -5.31 -6.83 14.05
C ALA A 51 -6.52 -5.99 13.60
N VAL A 52 -7.10 -5.22 14.53
CA VAL A 52 -8.21 -4.30 14.23
C VAL A 52 -7.77 -3.21 13.26
N GLU A 53 -6.59 -2.61 13.48
CA GLU A 53 -6.03 -1.60 12.59
C GLU A 53 -5.83 -2.13 11.16
N ALA A 54 -5.24 -3.32 11.01
CA ALA A 54 -5.03 -3.95 9.70
C ALA A 54 -6.36 -4.14 8.95
N ARG A 55 -7.37 -4.68 9.62
CA ARG A 55 -8.70 -4.93 9.03
C ARG A 55 -9.45 -3.64 8.70
N LEU A 56 -9.48 -2.67 9.61
CA LEU A 56 -10.19 -1.40 9.40
C LEU A 56 -9.60 -0.60 8.25
N TYR A 57 -8.28 -0.64 8.06
CA TYR A 57 -7.59 0.04 6.96
C TYR A 57 -7.42 -0.81 5.70
N ALA A 58 -7.91 -2.05 5.69
CA ALA A 58 -7.68 -3.01 4.59
C ALA A 58 -6.19 -3.16 4.23
N HIS A 59 -5.28 -3.07 5.21
CA HIS A 59 -3.91 -3.49 4.99
C HIS A 59 -3.92 -5.02 4.96
N GLU A 60 -3.61 -5.62 3.82
CA GLU A 60 -3.10 -6.98 3.82
C GLU A 60 -1.82 -6.96 4.65
N ALA A 61 -1.82 -7.67 5.77
CA ALA A 61 -0.61 -7.82 6.55
C ALA A 61 0.36 -8.63 5.68
N LEU A 62 1.50 -8.03 5.32
CA LEU A 62 2.58 -8.71 4.58
C LEU A 62 3.05 -10.02 5.26
N LEU A 63 2.73 -10.18 6.54
CA LEU A 63 2.91 -11.39 7.34
C LEU A 63 1.65 -11.62 8.15
N ASP A 64 1.14 -12.85 8.17
CA ASP A 64 0.00 -13.21 9.01
C ASP A 64 0.32 -12.93 10.48
N LEU A 65 -0.54 -12.15 11.13
CA LEU A 65 -0.50 -12.00 12.58
C LEU A 65 -1.04 -13.30 13.17
N GLU A 66 -0.14 -14.22 13.53
CA GLU A 66 -0.52 -15.38 14.35
C GLU A 66 -1.14 -14.89 15.65
N LEU A 67 -2.46 -15.02 15.74
CA LEU A 67 -3.27 -14.55 16.86
C LEU A 67 -4.01 -15.76 17.44
N ASP A 68 -3.99 -15.88 18.76
CA ASP A 68 -4.84 -16.83 19.47
C ASP A 68 -6.31 -16.62 19.12
N GLN A 69 -7.10 -17.69 19.16
CA GLN A 69 -8.52 -17.67 18.77
C GLN A 69 -9.34 -16.62 19.55
N ASP A 70 -9.00 -16.39 20.82
CA ASP A 70 -9.61 -15.35 21.65
C ASP A 70 -9.29 -13.94 21.13
N CYS A 71 -8.04 -13.69 20.72
CA CYS A 71 -7.62 -12.43 20.13
C CYS A 71 -8.33 -12.15 18.80
N GLN A 72 -8.47 -13.19 17.96
CA GLN A 72 -9.19 -13.10 16.69
C GLN A 72 -10.66 -12.72 16.92
N SER A 73 -11.31 -13.41 17.86
CA SER A 73 -12.72 -13.17 18.22
C SER A 73 -12.93 -11.74 18.75
N TRP A 74 -12.00 -11.23 19.56
CA TRP A 74 -12.03 -9.85 20.01
C TRP A 74 -11.86 -8.86 18.86
N ALA A 75 -10.91 -9.09 17.96
CA ALA A 75 -10.69 -8.22 16.82
C ALA A 75 -11.92 -8.18 15.90
N ASP A 76 -12.56 -9.33 15.64
CA ASP A 76 -13.80 -9.40 14.83
C ASP A 76 -14.95 -8.63 15.49
N ARG A 77 -15.14 -8.84 16.80
CA ARG A 77 -16.18 -8.15 17.57
C ARG A 77 -16.00 -6.64 17.53
N ILE A 78 -14.75 -6.17 17.66
CA ILE A 78 -14.43 -4.74 17.65
C ILE A 78 -14.69 -4.15 16.26
N VAL A 79 -14.23 -4.80 15.19
CA VAL A 79 -14.46 -4.34 13.81
C VAL A 79 -15.96 -4.23 13.52
N ARG A 80 -16.75 -5.27 13.83
CA ARG A 80 -18.22 -5.22 13.67
C ARG A 80 -18.86 -4.08 14.46
N LYS A 81 -18.38 -3.82 15.69
CA LYS A 81 -18.89 -2.72 16.49
C LYS A 81 -18.58 -1.35 15.88
N VAL A 82 -17.36 -1.17 15.36
CA VAL A 82 -16.96 0.06 14.65
C VAL A 82 -17.84 0.29 13.41
N GLU A 83 -18.09 -0.76 12.63
CA GLU A 83 -18.95 -0.72 11.44
C GLU A 83 -20.41 -0.41 11.81
N GLN A 84 -20.92 -0.99 12.88
CA GLN A 84 -22.29 -0.74 13.38
C GLN A 84 -22.48 0.67 13.94
N GLU A 85 -21.48 1.22 14.64
CA GLU A 85 -21.56 2.59 15.17
C GLU A 85 -21.48 3.64 14.06
N GLY A 86 -20.80 3.35 12.94
CA GLY A 86 -20.74 4.22 11.75
C GLY A 86 -20.04 5.58 11.94
N CYS A 87 -19.66 5.92 13.18
CA CYS A 87 -19.07 7.21 13.55
C CYS A 87 -17.57 7.30 13.24
N TRP A 88 -16.89 6.18 12.99
CA TRP A 88 -15.47 6.17 12.65
C TRP A 88 -15.27 6.13 11.14
N THR A 89 -14.55 7.11 10.61
CA THR A 89 -14.13 7.15 9.21
C THR A 89 -12.62 6.91 9.14
N ARG A 90 -12.19 6.11 8.17
CA ARG A 90 -10.76 5.90 7.88
C ARG A 90 -10.06 7.25 7.79
N TYR A 91 -8.97 7.42 8.54
CA TYR A 91 -8.11 8.57 8.29
C TYR A 91 -7.48 8.29 6.93
N ALA A 92 -7.79 9.11 5.93
CA ALA A 92 -6.98 9.09 4.73
C ALA A 92 -5.58 9.52 5.18
N ARG A 93 -4.71 8.54 5.47
CA ARG A 93 -3.31 8.73 5.11
C ARG A 93 -3.42 9.19 3.68
N GLU A 94 -2.95 10.39 3.40
CA GLU A 94 -2.64 10.80 2.05
C GLU A 94 -1.62 9.77 1.53
N ALA A 95 -2.11 8.60 1.13
CA ALA A 95 -1.51 7.79 0.12
C ALA A 95 -1.41 8.76 -1.06
N GLY A 96 -0.17 9.08 -1.42
CA GLY A 96 0.13 10.16 -2.35
C GLY A 96 -0.83 10.17 -3.54
N GLY A 97 -1.39 11.36 -3.81
CA GLY A 97 -2.14 11.64 -5.02
C GLY A 97 -3.59 11.19 -5.01
N VAL A 98 -4.47 11.99 -4.41
CA VAL A 98 -5.56 12.66 -5.16
C VAL A 98 -5.86 13.96 -4.43
N CYS A 99 -5.53 15.08 -5.06
CA CYS A 99 -5.86 16.42 -4.56
C CYS A 99 -7.38 16.54 -4.42
N ARG A 100 -7.86 16.62 -3.18
CA ARG A 100 -9.21 17.11 -2.91
C ARG A 100 -9.15 18.63 -2.98
N ALA A 101 -9.70 19.19 -4.06
CA ALA A 101 -9.76 20.64 -4.24
C ALA A 101 -10.50 21.28 -3.06
N ALA A 102 -9.75 21.99 -2.20
CA ALA A 102 -10.29 22.98 -1.29
C ALA A 102 -10.51 24.29 -2.06
N PRO A 103 -11.54 25.08 -1.73
CA PRO A 103 -11.86 26.28 -2.49
C PRO A 103 -10.79 27.35 -2.31
N ALA A 104 -10.56 28.06 -3.40
CA ALA A 104 -9.52 29.05 -3.59
C ALA A 104 -9.60 30.20 -2.58
N GLU A 105 -8.52 30.41 -1.82
CA GLU A 105 -8.07 31.73 -1.40
C GLU A 105 -6.54 31.82 -1.57
N ASP A 106 -6.13 32.92 -2.17
CA ASP A 106 -4.86 33.19 -2.86
C ASP A 106 -3.60 32.99 -1.99
N SER A 107 -2.97 31.80 -2.06
CA SER A 107 -1.60 31.56 -1.58
C SER A 107 -0.94 30.31 -2.21
N GLY A 108 -1.27 30.02 -3.47
CA GLY A 108 -0.79 28.83 -4.19
C GLY A 108 0.51 29.02 -4.96
N ARG A 109 1.17 30.19 -4.90
CA ARG A 109 2.42 30.44 -5.65
C ARG A 109 3.64 30.09 -4.81
N ILE A 110 4.38 29.08 -5.24
CA ILE A 110 5.68 28.68 -4.69
C ILE A 110 6.72 28.99 -5.77
N ASP A 111 7.63 29.92 -5.50
CA ASP A 111 8.70 30.32 -6.43
C ASP A 111 8.21 30.63 -7.87
N GLY A 112 7.06 31.31 -7.99
CA GLY A 112 6.46 31.67 -9.28
C GLY A 112 5.62 30.58 -9.95
N VAL A 113 5.59 29.36 -9.40
CA VAL A 113 4.74 28.25 -9.85
C VAL A 113 3.42 28.27 -9.10
N ILE A 114 2.29 28.23 -9.81
CA ILE A 114 0.95 28.07 -9.21
C ILE A 114 0.78 26.58 -8.87
N ALA A 115 1.07 26.20 -7.63
CA ALA A 115 1.04 24.81 -7.16
C ALA A 115 -0.30 24.10 -7.42
N GLY A 116 -1.42 24.85 -7.35
CA GLY A 116 -2.76 24.32 -7.64
C GLY A 116 -3.05 24.04 -9.11
N GLU A 117 -2.21 24.52 -10.03
CA GLU A 117 -2.35 24.32 -11.48
C GLU A 117 -1.24 23.41 -12.06
N VAL A 118 -0.39 22.84 -11.19
CA VAL A 118 0.62 21.87 -11.62
C VAL A 118 -0.08 20.60 -12.07
N THR A 119 0.06 20.29 -13.36
CA THR A 119 -0.40 19.03 -13.94
C THR A 119 0.79 18.14 -14.25
N HIS A 120 0.53 16.86 -14.46
CA HIS A 120 1.54 15.90 -14.88
C HIS A 120 1.15 15.32 -16.24
N SER A 121 2.15 14.98 -17.04
CA SER A 121 2.01 14.17 -18.25
C SER A 121 2.96 12.97 -18.11
N GLN A 122 2.57 11.82 -18.71
CA GLN A 122 3.39 10.60 -18.70
C GLN A 122 3.66 10.02 -17.31
N THR A 123 2.60 9.73 -16.55
CA THR A 123 2.75 9.01 -15.27
C THR A 123 3.07 7.54 -15.53
N ALA A 124 4.30 7.14 -15.21
CA ALA A 124 4.72 5.76 -15.29
C ALA A 124 4.41 5.00 -13.99
N LEU A 125 3.88 3.78 -14.09
CA LEU A 125 3.72 2.91 -12.93
C LEU A 125 5.12 2.55 -12.38
N LEU A 126 5.42 2.90 -11.13
CA LEU A 126 6.72 2.64 -10.49
C LEU A 126 6.65 1.60 -9.37
N GLY A 127 5.74 1.76 -8.39
CA GLY A 127 5.79 1.01 -7.13
C GLY A 127 5.84 -0.52 -7.28
N PRO A 128 4.83 -1.15 -7.90
CA PRO A 128 4.80 -2.61 -8.08
C PRO A 128 5.96 -3.14 -8.92
N VAL A 129 6.32 -2.40 -9.97
CA VAL A 129 7.36 -2.79 -10.93
C VAL A 129 8.77 -2.66 -10.32
N LEU A 130 8.98 -1.66 -9.47
CA LEU A 130 10.19 -1.54 -8.65
C LEU A 130 10.32 -2.72 -7.66
N ALA A 131 9.23 -3.14 -7.04
CA ALA A 131 9.24 -4.30 -6.15
C ALA A 131 9.59 -5.59 -6.92
N GLY A 132 8.97 -5.81 -8.09
CA GLY A 132 9.28 -6.93 -8.96
C GLY A 132 10.73 -6.93 -9.44
N TRP A 133 11.25 -5.78 -9.87
CA TRP A 133 12.64 -5.62 -10.30
C TRP A 133 13.64 -5.83 -9.16
N SER A 134 13.33 -5.32 -7.96
CA SER A 134 14.17 -5.51 -6.78
C SER A 134 14.23 -6.99 -6.38
N ALA A 135 13.11 -7.71 -6.42
CA ALA A 135 13.06 -9.14 -6.16
C ALA A 135 13.86 -9.93 -7.22
N TRP A 136 13.71 -9.60 -8.50
CA TRP A 136 14.47 -10.21 -9.59
C TRP A 136 15.99 -10.10 -9.37
N ASN A 137 16.46 -8.91 -8.99
CA ASN A 137 17.87 -8.65 -8.71
C ASN A 137 18.35 -9.35 -7.42
N ALA A 138 17.55 -9.32 -6.36
CA ALA A 138 17.87 -9.98 -5.09
C ALA A 138 18.03 -11.50 -5.24
N LEU A 139 17.26 -12.11 -6.16
CA LEU A 139 17.35 -13.53 -6.50
C LEU A 139 18.49 -13.87 -7.47
N GLY A 140 19.17 -12.88 -8.05
CA GLY A 140 20.24 -13.09 -9.03
C GLY A 140 19.77 -13.81 -10.29
N LEU A 141 18.52 -13.60 -10.71
CA LEU A 141 17.91 -14.34 -11.82
C LEU A 141 18.57 -14.02 -13.17
N SER A 142 19.04 -12.79 -13.35
CA SER A 142 19.79 -12.40 -14.56
C SER A 142 21.06 -13.24 -14.72
N GLU A 143 21.85 -13.35 -13.67
CA GLU A 143 23.10 -14.10 -13.62
C GLU A 143 22.83 -15.58 -13.83
N LEU A 144 21.82 -16.13 -13.14
CA LEU A 144 21.39 -17.51 -13.31
C LEU A 144 21.04 -17.82 -14.77
N LEU A 145 20.20 -17.00 -15.42
CA LEU A 145 19.82 -17.23 -16.80
C LEU A 145 21.01 -17.14 -17.77
N ARG A 146 21.96 -16.23 -17.53
CA ARG A 146 23.21 -16.17 -18.32
C ARG A 146 24.03 -17.46 -18.16
N THR A 147 24.09 -18.08 -16.98
CA THR A 147 24.75 -19.39 -16.82
C THR A 147 24.08 -20.50 -17.63
N LEU A 148 22.78 -20.37 -17.90
CA LEU A 148 22.01 -21.26 -18.75
C LEU A 148 22.10 -20.89 -20.25
N SER A 149 23.07 -20.06 -20.63
CA SER A 149 23.32 -19.62 -22.01
C SER A 149 22.22 -18.75 -22.63
N PHE A 150 21.40 -18.07 -21.81
CA PHE A 150 20.46 -17.07 -22.32
C PHE A 150 21.22 -15.79 -22.73
N SER A 151 20.85 -15.21 -23.87
CA SER A 151 21.36 -13.90 -24.30
C SER A 151 20.79 -12.78 -23.42
N ASP A 152 21.47 -11.63 -23.36
CA ASP A 152 20.97 -10.48 -22.58
C ASP A 152 19.56 -10.04 -23.03
N GLN A 153 19.25 -10.16 -24.32
CA GLN A 153 17.92 -9.88 -24.83
C GLN A 153 16.88 -10.87 -24.29
N GLN A 154 17.21 -12.16 -24.18
CA GLN A 154 16.34 -13.19 -23.62
C GLN A 154 16.16 -13.00 -22.11
N VAL A 155 17.23 -12.66 -21.39
CA VAL A 155 17.19 -12.34 -19.95
C VAL A 155 16.25 -11.16 -19.69
N GLN A 156 16.39 -10.08 -20.45
CA GLN A 156 15.48 -8.92 -20.34
C GLN A 156 14.04 -9.31 -20.65
N THR A 157 13.82 -10.08 -21.71
CA THR A 157 12.47 -10.52 -22.11
C THR A 157 11.83 -11.39 -21.02
N ALA A 158 12.61 -12.27 -20.40
CA ALA A 158 12.16 -13.08 -19.27
C ALA A 158 11.81 -12.22 -18.05
N ALA A 159 12.67 -11.25 -17.70
CA ALA A 159 12.42 -10.33 -16.59
C ALA A 159 11.12 -9.56 -16.80
N ILE A 160 10.93 -8.97 -17.99
CA ILE A 160 9.72 -8.22 -18.33
C ILE A 160 8.49 -9.13 -18.24
N SER A 161 8.54 -10.34 -18.81
CA SER A 161 7.42 -11.29 -18.77
C SER A 161 7.06 -11.71 -17.35
N VAL A 162 8.05 -12.06 -16.52
CA VAL A 162 7.83 -12.45 -15.12
C VAL A 162 7.24 -11.29 -14.32
N ILE A 163 7.81 -10.09 -14.43
CA ILE A 163 7.32 -8.92 -13.68
C ILE A 163 5.91 -8.55 -14.15
N ASN A 164 5.63 -8.63 -15.45
CA ASN A 164 4.28 -8.44 -15.98
C ASN A 164 3.27 -9.38 -15.32
N ARG A 165 3.60 -10.69 -15.22
CA ARG A 165 2.71 -11.68 -14.59
C ARG A 165 2.48 -11.45 -13.10
N LEU A 166 3.38 -10.73 -12.43
CA LEU A 166 3.25 -10.39 -11.01
C LEU A 166 2.48 -9.08 -10.77
N VAL A 167 2.56 -8.14 -11.71
CA VAL A 167 2.04 -6.78 -11.53
C VAL A 167 0.69 -6.58 -12.21
N ASP A 168 0.61 -6.85 -13.52
CA ASP A 168 -0.58 -6.64 -14.34
C ASP A 168 -0.52 -7.59 -15.55
N PRO A 169 -1.07 -8.81 -15.43
CA PRO A 169 -0.90 -9.85 -16.43
C PRO A 169 -1.68 -9.53 -17.70
N VAL A 170 -1.00 -8.93 -18.68
CA VAL A 170 -1.57 -8.64 -20.00
C VAL A 170 -1.20 -9.73 -21.01
N ALA A 171 -1.87 -9.71 -22.17
CA ALA A 171 -1.50 -10.58 -23.27
C ALA A 171 -0.08 -10.28 -23.78
N GLU A 172 0.62 -11.30 -24.27
CA GLU A 172 2.00 -11.18 -24.79
C GLU A 172 2.16 -10.17 -25.93
N CYS A 173 1.09 -9.96 -26.71
CA CYS A 173 1.07 -8.93 -27.75
C CYS A 173 1.02 -7.50 -27.20
N ASN A 174 0.53 -7.30 -25.97
CA ASN A 174 0.38 -6.00 -25.33
C ASN A 174 1.53 -5.68 -24.36
N LEU A 175 2.45 -6.63 -24.17
CA LEU A 175 3.60 -6.49 -23.28
C LEU A 175 4.53 -5.32 -23.66
N PRO A 176 4.80 -5.02 -24.96
CA PRO A 176 5.58 -3.84 -25.33
C PRO A 176 4.93 -2.52 -24.90
N ASP A 177 3.62 -2.37 -25.08
CA ASP A 177 2.87 -1.17 -24.69
C ASP A 177 2.83 -1.03 -23.17
N TRP A 178 2.50 -2.13 -22.47
CA TRP A 178 2.54 -2.17 -21.01
C TRP A 178 3.93 -1.81 -20.45
N PHE A 179 4.99 -2.34 -21.05
CA PHE A 179 6.36 -2.02 -20.64
C PHE A 179 6.66 -0.53 -20.80
N ALA A 180 6.22 0.09 -21.91
CA ALA A 180 6.42 1.52 -22.18
C ALA A 180 5.66 2.43 -21.21
N ASP A 181 4.50 2.00 -20.69
CA ASP A 181 3.68 2.75 -19.74
C ASP A 181 4.12 2.56 -18.25
N THR A 182 5.19 1.80 -18.02
CA THR A 182 5.77 1.57 -16.68
C THR A 182 7.13 2.24 -16.54
N ALA A 183 7.66 2.29 -15.32
CA ALA A 183 9.02 2.76 -15.05
C ALA A 183 10.10 1.69 -15.33
N LEU A 184 9.74 0.48 -15.76
CA LEU A 184 10.71 -0.57 -16.07
C LEU A 184 11.78 -0.20 -17.12
N PRO A 185 11.46 0.53 -18.21
CA PRO A 185 12.48 0.92 -19.19
C PRO A 185 13.63 1.70 -18.56
N GLU A 186 13.30 2.60 -17.62
CA GLU A 186 14.27 3.39 -16.88
C GLU A 186 15.03 2.54 -15.86
N LEU A 187 14.32 1.71 -15.09
CA LEU A 187 14.93 0.82 -14.08
C LEU A 187 15.90 -0.19 -14.68
N MET A 188 15.58 -0.72 -15.87
CA MET A 188 16.40 -1.69 -16.58
C MET A 188 17.47 -1.01 -17.46
N GLY A 189 17.40 0.31 -17.64
CA GLY A 189 18.28 1.04 -18.55
C GLY A 189 18.17 0.57 -20.00
N CYS A 190 17.00 0.08 -20.42
CA CYS A 190 16.80 -0.49 -21.75
C CYS A 190 15.48 -0.05 -22.38
N THR A 191 15.54 0.27 -23.67
CA THR A 191 14.36 0.54 -24.50
C THR A 191 14.13 -0.64 -25.43
N LEU A 192 12.87 -1.07 -25.61
CA LEU A 192 12.49 -2.07 -26.61
C LEU A 192 12.53 -1.45 -28.02
N LYS A 193 13.72 -1.14 -28.55
CA LYS A 193 13.86 -0.65 -29.93
C LYS A 193 13.57 -1.78 -30.91
N GLY A 194 12.59 -1.57 -31.80
CA GLY A 194 12.35 -2.45 -32.95
C GLY A 194 11.91 -3.88 -32.60
N ALA A 195 11.42 -4.12 -31.39
CA ALA A 195 10.85 -5.40 -31.01
C ALA A 195 9.49 -5.55 -31.72
N GLY A 196 9.49 -6.15 -32.91
CA GLY A 196 8.26 -6.66 -33.50
C GLY A 196 7.54 -7.58 -32.50
N ASN A 197 6.23 -7.74 -32.66
CA ASN A 197 5.36 -8.54 -31.78
C ASN A 197 5.89 -9.97 -31.49
N ASP A 198 6.83 -10.47 -32.31
CA ASP A 198 7.47 -11.78 -32.18
C ASP A 198 8.51 -11.88 -31.04
N ARG A 199 8.83 -10.79 -30.31
CA ARG A 199 9.79 -10.86 -29.17
C ARG A 199 9.23 -11.63 -27.97
N PHE A 200 7.94 -11.46 -27.69
CA PHE A 200 7.26 -12.11 -26.57
C PHE A 200 6.38 -13.28 -27.02
N TYR A 201 6.19 -13.44 -28.34
CA TYR A 201 5.29 -14.42 -28.92
C TYR A 201 6.05 -15.38 -29.84
N ARG A 202 5.86 -16.69 -29.64
CA ARG A 202 6.36 -17.74 -30.53
C ARG A 202 5.28 -18.06 -31.57
N LYS A 203 5.57 -17.83 -32.85
CA LYS A 203 4.75 -18.38 -33.95
C LYS A 203 4.99 -19.87 -34.13
#